data_AF-A0A7V4A7D7-F1
#
_entry.id   AF-A0A7V4A7D7-F1
#
_cell.length_a   1.000
_cell.length_b   1.000
_cell.length_c   1.000
_cell.angle_alpha   90.00
_cell.angle_beta   90.00
_cell.angle_gamma   90.00
#
_symmetry.space_group_name_H-M   'P 1'
#
loop_
_entity.id
_entity.type
_entity.pdbx_description
1 polymer ?
#
loop_
_entity_poly.entity_id
_entity_poly.type
_entity_poly.pdbx_seq_one_letter_code
_entity_poly.pdbx_strand_id
1 'polypeptide(L)'
;MDFTLPHFNFSYIFSPEGLFIISSGIFISYLFYSFLRNHFKWSFISFFVFVPLSVFFVVKDERTTLVKKIEEKAERSGDINLLRHLSRIYEYEGDITSAIKTYMKIIQVDPTDEDTLLKLAIIFAQMGNFDLSLHIIQNILKSNPSNVIAKHLYDVLTKAKSGEEEGKKKNIGEEK
;
A
#
# COMPACT_ATOMS: atom_id res chain seq x y z
N MET A 1 11.93 13.87 -44.96
CA MET A 1 10.85 12.93 -45.36
C MET A 1 9.69 13.81 -45.82
N ASP A 2 9.60 14.01 -47.13
CA ASP A 2 8.53 14.82 -47.73
C ASP A 2 7.24 14.01 -47.72
N PHE A 3 6.36 14.29 -46.75
CA PHE A 3 4.97 13.85 -46.79
C PHE A 3 4.18 14.86 -47.64
N THR A 4 4.20 14.66 -48.96
CA THR A 4 3.24 15.32 -49.85
C THR A 4 1.87 14.69 -49.60
N LEU A 5 1.04 15.33 -48.78
CA LEU A 5 -0.38 15.00 -48.67
C LEU A 5 -0.99 15.08 -50.09
N PRO A 6 -1.84 14.13 -50.49
CA PRO A 6 -2.51 14.18 -51.79
C PRO A 6 -3.22 15.53 -51.93
N HIS A 7 -3.10 16.19 -53.08
CA HIS A 7 -3.68 17.50 -53.35
C HIS A 7 -5.15 17.52 -52.93
N PHE A 8 -5.42 18.07 -51.74
CA PHE A 8 -6.76 18.17 -51.21
C PHE A 8 -7.47 19.26 -52.00
N ASN A 9 -8.24 18.84 -53.00
CA ASN A 9 -8.90 19.76 -53.90
C ASN A 9 -10.11 20.37 -53.17
N PHE A 10 -9.92 21.56 -52.59
CA PHE A 10 -10.98 22.31 -51.91
C PHE A 10 -12.21 22.55 -52.80
N SER A 11 -12.03 22.56 -54.13
CA SER A 11 -13.14 22.66 -55.09
C SER A 11 -14.13 21.49 -54.97
N TYR A 12 -13.67 20.31 -54.54
CA TYR A 12 -14.52 19.13 -54.37
C TYR A 12 -15.43 19.22 -53.14
N ILE A 13 -15.02 19.96 -52.11
CA ILE A 13 -15.82 20.18 -50.89
C ILE A 13 -17.13 20.91 -51.23
N PHE A 14 -17.06 21.84 -52.19
CA PHE A 14 -18.20 22.64 -52.65
C PHE A 14 -18.96 22.00 -53.82
N SER A 15 -18.58 20.79 -54.26
CA SER A 15 -19.38 20.02 -55.21
C SER A 15 -20.63 19.46 -54.51
N PRO A 16 -21.70 19.14 -55.26
CA PRO A 16 -22.89 18.51 -54.68
C PRO A 16 -22.58 17.20 -53.92
N GLU A 17 -21.61 16.43 -54.41
CA GLU A 17 -21.16 15.16 -53.80
C GLU A 17 -20.39 15.42 -52.50
N GLY A 18 -19.49 16.42 -52.49
CA GLY A 18 -18.75 16.81 -51.29
C GLY A 18 -19.67 17.31 -50.18
N LEU A 19 -20.65 18.15 -50.52
CA LEU A 19 -21.66 18.64 -49.57
C LEU A 19 -22.55 17.50 -49.02
N PHE A 20 -22.86 16.49 -49.84
CA PHE A 20 -23.59 15.30 -49.39
C PHE A 20 -22.78 14.45 -48.39
N ILE A 21 -21.48 14.28 -48.61
CA ILE A 21 -20.59 13.57 -47.68
C ILE A 21 -20.47 14.34 -46.35
N ILE A 22 -20.32 15.66 -46.40
CA ILE A 22 -20.21 16.49 -45.18
C ILE A 22 -21.52 16.46 -44.38
N SER A 23 -22.66 16.62 -45.04
CA SER A 23 -23.97 16.59 -44.38
C SER A 23 -24.31 15.22 -43.80
N SER A 24 -23.99 14.13 -44.51
CA SER A 24 -24.15 12.77 -43.97
C SER A 24 -23.19 12.48 -42.81
N GLY A 25 -21.95 12.99 -42.86
CA GLY A 25 -20.98 12.90 -41.77
C GLY A 25 -21.44 13.62 -40.50
N ILE A 26 -21.97 14.85 -40.63
CA ILE A 26 -22.55 15.60 -39.51
C ILE A 26 -23.77 14.87 -38.96
N PHE A 27 -24.62 14.32 -39.83
CA PHE A 27 -25.82 13.57 -39.43
C PHE A 27 -25.47 12.27 -38.70
N ILE A 28 -24.48 11.51 -39.18
CA ILE A 28 -23.98 10.30 -38.51
C ILE A 28 -23.33 10.66 -37.17
N SER A 29 -22.51 11.73 -37.10
CA SER A 29 -21.97 12.22 -35.82
C SER A 29 -23.07 12.64 -34.85
N TYR A 30 -24.13 13.29 -35.33
CA TYR A 30 -25.26 13.69 -34.50
C TYR A 30 -26.05 12.47 -34.00
N LEU A 31 -26.31 11.49 -34.85
CA LEU A 31 -26.95 10.21 -34.47
C LEU A 31 -26.10 9.46 -33.45
N PHE A 32 -24.79 9.39 -33.65
CA PHE A 32 -23.85 8.76 -32.71
C PHE A 32 -23.82 9.51 -31.38
N TYR A 33 -23.73 10.84 -31.39
CA TYR A 33 -23.80 11.67 -30.19
C TYR A 33 -25.13 11.51 -29.43
N SER A 34 -26.25 11.50 -30.15
CA SER A 34 -27.59 11.29 -29.58
C SER A 34 -27.74 9.87 -29.00
N PHE A 35 -27.20 8.86 -29.68
CA PHE A 35 -27.19 7.47 -29.23
C PHE A 35 -26.33 7.29 -27.97
N LEU A 36 -25.11 7.84 -27.93
CA LEU A 36 -24.26 7.81 -26.73
C LEU A 36 -24.88 8.57 -25.56
N ARG A 37 -25.54 9.70 -25.81
CA ARG A 37 -26.24 10.48 -24.78
C ARG A 37 -27.35 9.67 -24.10
N ASN A 38 -28.06 8.84 -24.86
CA ASN A 38 -29.17 8.03 -24.33
C ASN A 38 -28.73 6.72 -23.66
N HIS A 39 -27.63 6.10 -24.09
CA HIS A 39 -27.20 4.81 -23.56
C HIS A 39 -26.14 4.87 -22.46
N PHE A 40 -25.41 5.98 -22.30
CA PHE A 40 -24.31 6.01 -21.34
C PHE A 40 -24.18 7.37 -20.65
N LYS A 41 -24.72 7.48 -19.44
CA LYS A 41 -24.53 8.62 -18.52
C LYS A 41 -23.08 8.66 -17.99
N TRP A 42 -22.08 8.85 -18.87
CA TRP A 42 -20.67 9.02 -18.48
C TRP A 42 -20.46 10.13 -17.45
N SER A 43 -21.31 11.17 -17.45
CA SER A 43 -21.24 12.28 -16.49
C SER A 43 -21.50 11.86 -15.04
N PHE A 44 -22.22 10.76 -14.80
CA PHE A 44 -22.51 10.28 -13.44
C PHE A 44 -21.39 9.35 -12.98
N ILE A 45 -20.96 8.41 -13.82
CA ILE A 45 -19.94 7.40 -13.48
C ILE A 45 -18.55 8.03 -13.33
N SER A 46 -18.20 9.01 -14.17
CA SER A 46 -16.92 9.71 -14.05
C SER A 46 -16.81 10.43 -12.70
N PHE A 47 -17.88 11.04 -12.21
CA PHE A 47 -17.90 11.67 -10.90
C PHE A 47 -17.62 10.65 -9.76
N PHE A 48 -18.29 9.50 -9.79
CA PHE A 48 -18.08 8.44 -8.78
C PHE A 48 -16.74 7.70 -8.89
N VAL A 49 -16.00 7.84 -9.99
CA VAL A 49 -14.67 7.21 -10.14
C VAL A 49 -13.55 8.24 -9.95
N PHE A 50 -13.59 9.36 -10.65
CA PHE A 50 -12.53 10.36 -10.65
C PHE A 50 -12.48 11.18 -9.36
N VAL A 51 -13.62 11.47 -8.72
CA VAL A 51 -13.60 12.20 -7.43
C VAL A 51 -12.93 11.37 -6.32
N PRO A 52 -13.36 10.13 -6.00
CA PRO A 52 -12.67 9.35 -4.98
C PRO A 52 -11.23 8.99 -5.37
N LEU A 53 -10.94 8.79 -6.66
CA LEU A 53 -9.57 8.56 -7.12
C LEU A 53 -8.68 9.80 -6.93
N SER A 54 -9.18 11.00 -7.23
CA SER A 54 -8.46 12.25 -7.01
C SER A 54 -8.22 12.51 -5.52
N VAL A 55 -9.23 12.30 -4.66
CA VAL A 55 -9.10 12.39 -3.21
C VAL A 55 -8.08 11.37 -2.70
N PHE A 56 -8.14 10.12 -3.19
CA PHE A 56 -7.17 9.08 -2.83
C PHE A 56 -5.74 9.48 -3.20
N PHE A 57 -5.54 10.07 -4.39
CA PHE A 57 -4.22 10.51 -4.83
C PHE A 57 -3.68 11.69 -4.01
N VAL A 58 -4.52 12.70 -3.75
CA VAL A 58 -4.15 13.87 -2.93
C VAL A 58 -3.84 13.44 -1.49
N VAL A 59 -4.68 12.61 -0.88
CA VAL A 59 -4.43 12.10 0.49
C VAL A 59 -3.14 11.27 0.54
N LYS A 60 -2.86 10.46 -0.49
CA LYS A 60 -1.63 9.67 -0.56
C LYS A 60 -0.38 10.57 -0.67
N ASP A 61 -0.46 11.65 -1.43
CA ASP A 61 0.64 12.61 -1.59
C ASP A 61 0.92 13.39 -0.29
N GLU A 62 -0.12 13.88 0.38
CA GLU A 62 0.03 14.58 1.66
C GLU A 62 0.57 13.67 2.77
N ARG A 63 0.13 12.40 2.82
CA ARG A 63 0.62 11.43 3.81
C ARG A 63 2.10 11.13 3.64
N THR A 64 2.56 10.89 2.42
CA THR A 64 3.99 10.60 2.18
C THR A 64 4.88 11.80 2.53
N THR A 65 4.40 13.01 2.22
CA THR A 65 5.11 14.25 2.57
C THR A 65 5.17 14.45 4.09
N LEU A 66 4.08 14.16 4.82
CA LEU A 66 4.05 14.26 6.28
C LEU A 66 4.97 13.24 6.94
N VAL A 67 4.95 11.99 6.49
CA VAL A 67 5.83 10.92 6.99
C VAL A 67 7.29 11.32 6.80
N LYS A 68 7.66 11.80 5.61
CA LYS A 68 9.02 12.27 5.32
C LYS A 68 9.46 13.41 6.24
N LYS A 69 8.58 14.37 6.53
CA LYS A 69 8.87 15.47 7.45
C LYS A 69 9.05 15.00 8.89
N ILE A 70 8.26 14.02 9.34
CA ILE A 70 8.40 13.40 10.66
C ILE A 70 9.70 12.60 10.72
N GLU A 71 10.04 11.85 9.67
CA GLU A 71 11.26 11.07 9.56
C GLU A 71 12.51 11.97 9.66
N GLU A 72 12.57 13.04 8.85
CA GLU A 72 13.67 14.01 8.90
C GLU A 72 13.81 14.66 10.29
N LYS A 73 12.68 14.98 10.94
CA LYS A 73 12.69 15.53 12.29
C LYS A 73 13.15 14.50 13.32
N ALA A 74 12.69 13.25 13.21
CA ALA A 74 13.07 12.16 14.11
C ALA A 74 14.56 11.83 13.99
N GLU A 75 15.11 11.82 12.78
CA GLU A 75 16.54 11.58 12.54
C GLU A 75 17.44 12.69 13.08
N ARG A 76 17.00 13.95 12.99
CA ARG A 76 17.76 15.08 13.57
C ARG A 76 17.72 15.12 15.09
N SER A 77 16.57 14.80 15.68
CA SER A 77 16.35 14.96 17.12
C SER A 77 16.67 13.73 17.94
N GLY A 78 16.62 12.53 17.34
CA GLY A 78 16.66 11.27 18.10
C GLY A 78 15.48 11.13 19.07
N ASP A 79 14.40 11.91 18.89
CA ASP A 79 13.27 11.91 19.82
C ASP A 79 12.50 10.59 19.71
N ILE A 80 12.56 9.81 20.80
CA ILE A 80 11.89 8.51 20.93
C ILE A 80 10.39 8.64 20.68
N ASN A 81 9.74 9.75 21.06
CA ASN A 81 8.32 9.93 20.85
C ASN A 81 7.98 10.12 19.36
N LEU A 82 8.85 10.82 18.61
CA LEU A 82 8.69 10.94 17.16
C LEU A 82 8.95 9.59 16.47
N LEU A 83 9.96 8.84 16.91
CA LEU A 83 10.21 7.49 16.41
C LEU A 83 9.03 6.57 16.68
N ARG A 84 8.42 6.61 17.88
CA ARG A 84 7.22 5.81 18.21
C ARG A 84 6.04 6.15 17.31
N HIS A 85 5.82 7.44 17.04
CA HIS A 85 4.77 7.86 16.10
C HIS A 85 5.06 7.36 14.69
N LEU A 86 6.30 7.49 14.22
CA LEU A 86 6.72 7.04 12.90
C LEU A 86 6.55 5.52 12.74
N SER A 87 6.96 4.71 13.73
CA SER A 87 6.75 3.25 13.71
C SER A 87 5.28 2.88 13.60
N ARG A 88 4.39 3.57 14.33
CA ARG A 88 2.93 3.33 14.26
C ARG A 88 2.35 3.67 12.89
N ILE A 89 2.85 4.72 12.25
CA ILE A 89 2.44 5.07 10.88
C ILE A 89 2.87 3.97 9.91
N TYR A 90 4.12 3.51 9.98
CA TYR A 90 4.59 2.41 9.15
C TYR A 90 3.83 1.11 9.39
N GLU A 91 3.50 0.77 10.64
CA GLU A 91 2.62 -0.38 10.95
C GLU A 91 1.24 -0.24 10.29
N TYR A 92 0.63 0.94 10.37
CA TYR A 92 -0.68 1.20 9.79
C TYR A 92 -0.67 1.14 8.26
N GLU A 93 0.42 1.57 7.63
CA GLU A 93 0.61 1.50 6.19
C GLU A 93 1.00 0.10 5.69
N GLY A 94 1.27 -0.83 6.60
CA GLY A 94 1.75 -2.17 6.28
C GLY A 94 3.21 -2.21 5.81
N ASP A 95 3.95 -1.10 5.95
CA ASP A 95 5.39 -1.07 5.71
C ASP A 95 6.14 -1.64 6.91
N ILE A 96 6.07 -2.97 7.03
CA ILE A 96 6.69 -3.74 8.11
C ILE A 96 8.22 -3.53 8.14
N THR A 97 8.84 -3.31 6.98
CA THR A 97 10.30 -3.14 6.88
C THR A 97 10.74 -1.84 7.55
N SER A 98 10.04 -0.73 7.23
CA SER A 98 10.33 0.57 7.84
C SER A 98 9.91 0.62 9.31
N ALA A 99 8.83 -0.08 9.69
CA ALA A 99 8.44 -0.23 11.09
C ALA A 99 9.55 -0.92 11.92
N ILE A 100 10.09 -2.04 11.46
CA ILE A 100 11.18 -2.76 12.15
C ILE A 100 12.40 -1.85 12.29
N LYS A 101 12.83 -1.16 11.22
CA LYS A 101 13.97 -0.23 11.29
C LYS A 101 13.76 0.86 12.34
N THR A 102 12.55 1.40 12.42
CA THR A 102 12.23 2.47 13.36
C THR A 102 12.17 1.95 14.80
N TYR A 103 11.60 0.77 15.02
CA TYR A 103 11.65 0.10 16.32
C TYR A 103 13.08 -0.26 16.75
N MET A 104 13.93 -0.69 15.81
CA MET A 104 15.36 -0.93 16.07
C MET A 104 16.09 0.35 16.51
N LYS A 105 15.74 1.52 15.95
CA LYS A 105 16.26 2.81 16.43
C LYS A 105 15.78 3.11 17.85
N ILE A 106 14.52 2.81 18.19
CA ILE A 106 13.99 3.04 19.55
C ILE A 106 14.74 2.19 20.57
N ILE A 107 14.94 0.89 20.32
CA ILE A 107 15.67 0.01 21.25
C ILE A 107 17.16 0.35 21.38
N GLN A 108 17.75 1.05 20.40
CA GLN A 108 19.12 1.55 20.53
C GLN A 108 19.21 2.69 21.55
N VAL A 109 18.14 3.49 21.68
CA VAL A 109 18.07 4.58 22.66
C VAL A 109 17.59 4.08 24.01
N ASP A 110 16.56 3.22 24.02
CA ASP A 110 16.00 2.58 25.22
C ASP A 110 15.91 1.06 25.02
N PRO A 111 16.97 0.31 25.38
CA PRO A 111 17.00 -1.15 25.28
C PRO A 111 15.98 -1.86 26.19
N THR A 112 15.39 -1.14 27.14
CA THR A 112 14.47 -1.68 28.14
C THR A 112 13.00 -1.38 27.84
N ASP A 113 12.71 -0.74 26.70
CA ASP A 113 11.35 -0.43 26.28
C ASP A 113 10.56 -1.69 25.93
N GLU A 114 9.89 -2.26 26.94
CA GLU A 114 9.09 -3.47 26.82
C GLU A 114 8.01 -3.36 25.75
N ASP A 115 7.38 -2.20 25.60
CA ASP A 115 6.31 -1.99 24.60
C ASP A 115 6.87 -2.13 23.18
N THR A 116 8.03 -1.52 22.93
CA THR A 116 8.70 -1.64 21.63
C THR A 116 9.21 -3.06 21.39
N LEU A 117 9.77 -3.73 22.40
CA LEU A 117 10.21 -5.12 22.29
C LEU A 117 9.04 -6.07 22.00
N LEU A 118 7.89 -5.87 22.65
CA LEU A 118 6.65 -6.61 22.38
C LEU A 118 6.20 -6.42 20.94
N LYS A 119 6.19 -5.17 20.45
CA LYS A 119 5.84 -4.86 19.05
C LYS A 119 6.75 -5.55 18.05
N LEU A 120 8.06 -5.48 18.26
CA LEU A 120 9.05 -6.20 17.44
C LEU A 120 8.82 -7.72 17.45
N ALA A 121 8.59 -8.32 18.62
CA ALA A 121 8.32 -9.74 18.73
C ALA A 121 7.05 -10.16 17.98
N ILE A 122 5.97 -9.37 18.07
CA ILE A 122 4.73 -9.63 17.32
C ILE A 122 4.99 -9.56 15.81
N ILE A 123 5.71 -8.53 15.34
CA ILE A 123 6.04 -8.40 13.93
C ILE A 123 6.86 -9.60 13.45
N PHE A 124 7.88 -10.02 14.19
CA PHE A 124 8.67 -11.21 13.82
C PHE A 124 7.83 -12.48 13.78
N ALA A 125 6.88 -12.64 14.70
CA ALA A 125 5.95 -13.76 14.68
C ALA A 125 5.05 -13.75 13.43
N GLN A 126 4.55 -12.58 13.03
CA GLN A 126 3.75 -12.42 11.81
C GLN A 126 4.55 -12.72 10.55
N MET A 127 5.86 -12.48 10.56
CA MET A 127 6.77 -12.86 9.47
C MET A 127 7.15 -14.34 9.47
N GLY A 128 6.65 -15.14 10.42
CA GLY A 128 7.02 -16.55 10.58
C GLY A 128 8.38 -16.78 11.25
N ASN A 129 9.04 -15.71 11.71
CA ASN A 129 10.32 -15.80 12.43
C ASN A 129 10.09 -16.07 13.92
N PHE A 130 9.52 -17.24 14.23
CA PHE A 130 9.16 -17.63 15.60
C PHE A 130 10.38 -17.68 16.53
N ASP A 131 11.55 -18.08 16.04
CA ASP A 131 12.78 -18.14 16.84
C ASP A 131 13.22 -16.76 17.35
N LEU A 132 13.26 -15.77 16.46
CA LEU A 132 13.61 -14.39 16.81
C LEU A 132 12.58 -13.79 17.76
N SER A 133 11.29 -14.03 17.48
CA SER A 133 10.20 -13.58 18.35
C SER A 133 10.33 -14.16 19.76
N LEU A 134 10.52 -15.47 19.88
CA LEU A 134 10.69 -16.15 21.17
C LEU A 134 11.92 -15.64 21.93
N HIS A 135 13.04 -15.40 21.24
CA HIS A 135 14.24 -14.84 21.88
C HIS A 135 13.98 -13.47 22.50
N ILE A 136 13.25 -12.59 21.80
CA ILE A 136 12.88 -11.26 22.32
C ILE A 136 11.94 -11.41 23.53
N ILE A 137 10.89 -12.23 23.41
CA ILE A 137 9.93 -12.45 24.49
C ILE A 137 10.61 -13.04 25.74
N GLN A 138 11.55 -13.96 25.57
CA GLN A 138 12.32 -14.50 26.70
C GLN A 138 13.15 -13.42 27.39
N ASN A 139 13.70 -12.46 26.66
CA ASN A 139 14.43 -11.34 27.26
C ASN A 139 13.49 -10.43 28.06
N ILE A 140 12.28 -10.15 27.55
CA ILE A 140 11.25 -9.39 28.29
C ILE A 140 10.85 -10.13 29.57
N LEU A 141 10.65 -11.45 29.50
CA LEU A 141 10.28 -12.25 30.68
C LEU A 141 11.43 -12.39 31.69
N LYS A 142 12.69 -12.29 31.27
CA LYS A 142 13.84 -12.25 32.18
C LYS A 142 13.92 -10.92 32.92
N SER A 143 13.68 -9.79 32.25
CA SER A 143 13.69 -8.47 32.89
C SER A 143 12.44 -8.22 33.71
N ASN A 144 11.28 -8.66 33.21
CA ASN A 144 9.98 -8.51 33.83
C ASN A 144 9.18 -9.82 33.77
N PRO A 145 9.37 -10.72 34.76
CA PRO A 145 8.65 -11.98 34.84
C PRO A 145 7.13 -11.83 35.02
N SER A 146 6.67 -10.64 35.41
CA SER A 146 5.25 -10.35 35.65
C SER A 146 4.49 -9.85 34.42
N ASN A 147 5.17 -9.68 33.28
CA ASN A 147 4.54 -9.20 32.05
C ASN A 147 3.58 -10.28 31.48
N VAL A 148 2.28 -10.07 31.71
CA VAL A 148 1.20 -10.97 31.28
C VAL A 148 1.14 -11.10 29.76
N ILE A 149 1.39 -10.00 29.04
CA ILE A 149 1.35 -9.98 27.56
C ILE A 149 2.50 -10.82 27.00
N ALA A 150 3.71 -10.63 27.52
CA ALA A 150 4.88 -11.42 27.11
C ALA A 150 4.68 -12.91 27.41
N LYS A 151 4.10 -13.26 28.57
CA LYS A 151 3.81 -14.64 28.94
C LYS A 151 2.77 -15.27 28.00
N HIS A 152 1.70 -14.56 27.73
CA HIS A 152 0.67 -15.01 26.79
C HIS A 152 1.24 -15.20 25.38
N LEU A 153 2.06 -14.25 24.89
CA LEU A 153 2.73 -14.37 23.60
C LEU A 153 3.68 -15.57 23.57
N TYR A 154 4.45 -15.82 24.62
CA TYR A 154 5.33 -16.98 24.73
C TYR A 154 4.56 -18.30 24.55
N ASP A 155 3.44 -18.45 25.27
CA ASP A 155 2.59 -19.65 25.19
C ASP A 155 1.98 -19.86 23.80
N VAL A 156 1.60 -18.77 23.12
CA VAL A 156 1.07 -18.81 21.75
C VAL A 156 2.17 -19.19 20.74
N LEU A 157 3.35 -18.58 20.85
CA LEU A 157 4.46 -18.79 19.92
C LEU A 157 5.05 -20.19 20.01
N THR A 158 5.15 -20.76 21.21
CA THR A 158 5.64 -22.13 21.41
C THR A 158 4.72 -23.17 20.77
N LYS A 159 3.39 -22.99 20.89
CA LYS A 159 2.40 -23.84 20.21
C LYS A 159 2.43 -23.68 18.69
N ALA A 160 2.57 -22.44 18.21
CA ALA A 160 2.68 -22.16 16.78
C ALA A 160 3.90 -22.86 16.17
N LYS A 161 5.05 -22.76 16.84
CA LYS A 161 6.30 -23.41 16.42
C LYS A 161 6.19 -24.94 16.41
N SER A 162 5.63 -25.54 17.46
CA SER A 162 5.46 -27.01 17.51
C SER A 162 4.53 -27.52 16.39
N GLY A 163 3.46 -26.79 16.10
CA GLY A 163 2.56 -27.12 14.99
C GLY A 163 3.22 -27.04 13.61
N GLU A 164 4.11 -26.07 13.41
CA GLU A 164 4.87 -25.94 12.16
C GLU A 164 5.86 -27.11 11.97
N GLU A 165 6.54 -27.54 13.03
CA GLU A 165 7.45 -28.68 13.01
C GLU A 165 6.72 -30.01 12.74
N GLU A 166 5.52 -30.19 13.28
CA GLU A 166 4.67 -31.36 13.00
C GLU A 166 4.14 -31.37 11.57
N GLY A 167 3.74 -30.22 11.04
CA GLY A 167 3.32 -30.07 9.64
C GLY A 167 4.44 -30.42 8.65
N LYS A 168 5.66 -29.95 8.91
CA LYS A 168 6.83 -30.27 8.08
C LYS A 168 7.16 -31.77 8.09
N LYS A 169 7.02 -32.45 9.24
CA LYS A 169 7.29 -33.90 9.35
C LYS A 169 6.28 -34.75 8.58
N LYS A 170 4.99 -34.37 8.53
CA LYS A 170 3.97 -35.08 7.77
C LYS A 170 4.17 -34.95 6.26
N ASN A 171 4.47 -33.75 5.75
CA ASN A 171 4.71 -33.55 4.32
C ASN A 171 5.92 -34.34 3.79
N ILE A 172 6.98 -34.50 4.59
CA ILE A 172 8.18 -35.29 4.22
C ILE A 172 7.89 -36.81 4.27
N GLY A 173 6.89 -37.24 5.04
CA GLY A 173 6.47 -38.64 5.14
C GLY A 173 5.54 -39.10 4.01
N GLU A 174 4.85 -38.18 3.34
CA GLU A 174 3.91 -38.47 2.24
C GLU A 174 4.56 -38.41 0.84
N GLU A 175 5.76 -37.85 0.71
CA GLU A 175 6.54 -37.82 -0.55
C GLU A 175 7.48 -39.04 -0.74
N LYS A 176 7.31 -40.12 0.03
CA LYS A 176 8.13 -41.35 -0.05
C LYS A 176 7.34 -42.58 -0.48
#